data_AF-A0A089HUV1-F1
#
_entry.id   AF-A0A089HUV1-F1
#
_cell.length_a   1.000
_cell.length_b   1.000
_cell.length_c   1.000
_cell.angle_alpha   90.00
_cell.angle_beta   90.00
_cell.angle_gamma   90.00
#
_symmetry.space_group_name_H-M   'P 1'
#
loop_
_entity.id
_entity.type
_entity.pdbx_description
1 polymer ?
#
loop_
_entity_poly.entity_id
_entity_poly.type
_entity_poly.pdbx_seq_one_letter_code
_entity_poly.pdbx_strand_id
1 'polypeptide(L)'
;MKIGLLAVILIMNTFLSTACGTKIESTKPVIPSTVAETSDSSLSPKLDSIQSIMGTWKIVHVYAYGQGGSSNDEDDIKKLIGTEISFSSNSIKFGGEAEVKPIYYKVSKSSDEKFLSDIYWLQESTDLNVETLKEISIYHDESLTDFYYGSGNITYLSDKGDFLIDEGGDIFELVKKK
;
A
#
# COMPACT_ATOMS: atom_id res chain seq x y z
N MET A 1 -24.94 -48.03 13.90
CA MET A 1 -25.29 -47.42 15.21
C MET A 1 -24.03 -46.80 15.80
N LYS A 2 -24.16 -45.61 16.40
CA LYS A 2 -23.13 -44.70 16.94
C LYS A 2 -22.63 -43.62 15.95
N ILE A 3 -23.43 -42.57 15.82
CA ILE A 3 -23.00 -41.23 15.43
C ILE A 3 -22.73 -40.49 16.75
N GLY A 4 -21.49 -40.07 16.97
CA GLY A 4 -21.08 -39.28 18.13
C GLY A 4 -21.48 -37.82 17.93
N LEU A 5 -22.32 -37.31 18.82
CA LEU A 5 -22.78 -35.93 18.83
C LEU A 5 -21.70 -35.04 19.48
N LEU A 6 -21.15 -34.10 18.72
CA LEU A 6 -20.30 -33.01 19.21
C LEU A 6 -21.14 -32.02 20.02
N ALA A 7 -20.75 -31.77 21.26
CA ALA A 7 -21.24 -30.65 22.06
C ALA A 7 -20.21 -29.51 22.02
N VAL A 8 -20.58 -28.44 21.31
CA VAL A 8 -19.89 -27.14 21.31
C VAL A 8 -20.39 -26.37 22.53
N ILE A 9 -19.50 -26.01 23.46
CA ILE A 9 -19.83 -25.10 24.57
C ILE A 9 -19.25 -23.73 24.25
N LEU A 10 -20.16 -22.81 23.96
CA LEU A 10 -19.96 -21.37 23.82
C LEU A 10 -19.85 -20.78 25.24
N ILE A 11 -18.75 -20.10 25.59
CA ILE A 11 -18.69 -19.29 26.81
C ILE A 11 -18.60 -17.83 26.41
N MET A 12 -19.67 -17.11 26.73
CA MET A 12 -19.92 -15.71 26.46
C MET A 12 -19.52 -14.86 27.67
N ASN A 13 -18.78 -13.78 27.41
CA ASN A 13 -18.70 -12.50 28.13
C ASN A 13 -18.37 -12.44 29.64
N THR A 14 -17.41 -11.55 29.99
CA THR A 14 -17.71 -10.33 30.76
C THR A 14 -16.53 -9.34 30.73
N PHE A 15 -16.82 -8.10 30.33
CA PHE A 15 -16.00 -6.90 30.57
C PHE A 15 -16.03 -6.55 32.06
N LEU A 16 -14.92 -6.05 32.62
CA LEU A 16 -14.92 -5.04 33.67
C LEU A 16 -13.59 -4.29 33.74
N SER A 17 -13.73 -2.97 33.72
CA SER A 17 -12.73 -1.90 33.70
C SER A 17 -12.12 -1.62 35.07
N THR A 18 -10.85 -1.18 35.11
CA THR A 18 -10.35 -0.24 36.12
C THR A 18 -9.32 0.70 35.49
N ALA A 19 -9.74 1.94 35.26
CA ALA A 19 -8.85 3.07 35.01
C ALA A 19 -8.45 3.66 36.38
N CYS A 20 -7.16 3.92 36.59
CA CYS A 20 -6.68 4.56 37.80
C CYS A 20 -5.65 5.64 37.47
N GLY A 21 -5.94 6.86 37.94
CA GLY A 21 -5.08 8.04 38.24
C GLY A 21 -3.89 8.39 37.34
N THR A 22 -3.57 9.66 37.08
CA THR A 22 -3.40 10.71 38.09
C THR A 22 -3.25 12.07 37.41
N LYS A 23 -3.88 13.10 37.96
CA LYS A 23 -3.68 14.52 37.62
C LYS A 23 -2.28 14.99 38.04
N ILE A 24 -1.57 15.69 37.16
CA ILE A 24 -0.54 16.65 37.58
C ILE A 24 -0.74 17.94 36.78
N GLU A 25 -1.00 19.00 37.53
CA GLU A 25 -1.10 20.38 37.11
C GLU A 25 0.14 21.09 37.67
N SER A 26 1.01 21.67 36.84
CA SER A 26 1.73 22.88 37.25
C SER A 26 2.51 23.60 36.14
N THR A 27 2.19 24.89 36.07
CA THR A 27 3.04 26.07 35.81
C THR A 27 3.69 26.28 34.44
N LYS A 28 3.13 27.29 33.75
CA LYS A 28 3.74 28.10 32.69
C LYS A 28 4.81 29.05 33.29
N PRO A 29 5.87 29.35 32.53
CA PRO A 29 6.35 30.73 32.43
C PRO A 29 6.39 31.20 30.96
N VAL A 30 6.45 32.52 30.79
CA VAL A 30 6.13 33.28 29.58
C VAL A 30 7.36 34.15 29.20
N ILE A 31 7.81 34.00 27.93
CA ILE A 31 8.41 35.01 26.99
C ILE A 31 9.90 35.42 27.23
N PRO A 32 10.76 35.77 26.21
CA PRO A 32 10.47 36.28 24.84
C PRO A 32 11.21 35.66 23.61
N SER A 33 10.77 36.13 22.43
CA SER A 33 11.20 35.91 21.03
C SER A 33 12.70 36.04 20.72
N THR A 34 13.15 35.36 19.65
CA THR A 34 14.04 35.90 18.57
C THR A 34 14.23 34.87 17.44
N VAL A 35 13.81 35.28 16.23
CA VAL A 35 14.34 35.08 14.85
C VAL A 35 14.79 33.68 14.37
N ALA A 36 14.32 33.39 13.16
CA ALA A 36 14.56 32.23 12.31
C ALA A 36 16.01 31.77 12.16
N GLU A 37 16.19 30.45 12.22
CA GLU A 37 17.22 29.75 11.45
C GLU A 37 16.51 28.79 10.49
N THR A 38 16.58 29.18 9.22
CA THR A 38 16.39 28.34 8.04
C THR A 38 17.37 27.17 8.15
N SER A 39 16.89 26.02 8.61
CA SER A 39 17.60 24.76 8.41
C SER A 39 16.94 24.06 7.24
N ASP A 40 17.58 24.23 6.08
CA ASP A 40 17.48 23.32 4.93
C ASP A 40 17.79 21.91 5.43
N SER A 41 16.75 21.20 5.86
CA SER A 41 16.81 19.79 6.18
C SER A 41 16.20 19.03 5.02
N SER A 42 17.08 18.66 4.08
CA SER A 42 16.94 17.54 3.13
C SER A 42 15.51 17.19 2.73
N LEU A 43 15.11 17.64 1.54
CA LEU A 43 13.98 17.05 0.81
C LEU A 43 14.30 15.58 0.50
N SER A 44 14.06 14.68 1.46
CA SER A 44 13.60 13.35 1.08
C SER A 44 12.21 13.56 0.47
N PRO A 45 11.91 12.99 -0.72
CA PRO A 45 10.57 13.08 -1.23
C PRO A 45 9.68 12.30 -0.28
N LYS A 46 8.93 13.00 0.58
CA LYS A 46 7.82 12.41 1.33
C LYS A 46 6.81 11.88 0.31
N LEU A 47 6.94 10.60 -0.05
CA LEU A 47 6.03 9.86 -0.91
C LEU A 47 4.70 9.56 -0.17
N ASP A 48 4.26 10.45 0.72
CA ASP A 48 3.14 10.18 1.63
C ASP A 48 1.77 10.51 1.05
N SER A 49 1.70 11.09 -0.15
CA SER A 49 0.45 11.47 -0.80
C SER A 49 0.30 10.81 -2.17
N ILE A 50 -0.94 10.60 -2.60
CA ILE A 50 -1.28 10.14 -3.97
C ILE A 50 -0.65 11.05 -5.03
N GLN A 51 -0.38 12.33 -4.73
CA GLN A 51 0.29 13.21 -5.69
C GLN A 51 1.71 12.73 -6.05
N SER A 52 2.38 12.03 -5.12
CA SER A 52 3.75 11.58 -5.31
C SER A 52 3.88 10.45 -6.35
N ILE A 53 2.83 9.64 -6.50
CA ILE A 53 2.76 8.55 -7.50
C ILE A 53 2.36 9.05 -8.89
N MET A 54 1.87 10.28 -9.02
CA MET A 54 1.47 10.84 -10.31
C MET A 54 2.64 10.93 -11.28
N GLY A 55 2.37 10.67 -12.56
CA GLY A 55 3.35 10.68 -13.65
C GLY A 55 3.51 9.33 -14.33
N THR A 56 4.51 9.24 -15.21
CA THR A 56 4.84 8.02 -15.94
C THR A 56 5.97 7.28 -15.25
N TRP A 57 5.77 5.99 -15.04
CA TRP A 57 6.71 5.05 -14.45
C TRP A 57 7.02 3.95 -15.45
N LYS A 58 8.17 3.32 -15.30
CA LYS A 58 8.61 2.23 -16.18
C LYS A 58 8.95 1.01 -15.33
N ILE A 59 8.47 -0.15 -15.74
CA ILE A 59 8.88 -1.44 -15.18
C ILE A 59 10.34 -1.68 -15.56
N VAL A 60 11.22 -1.84 -14.56
CA VAL A 60 12.66 -2.00 -14.81
C VAL A 60 13.17 -3.42 -14.57
N HIS A 61 12.62 -4.14 -13.59
CA HIS A 61 12.95 -5.53 -13.33
C HIS A 61 11.88 -6.22 -12.47
N VAL A 62 11.94 -7.55 -12.41
CA VAL A 62 11.14 -8.37 -11.49
C VAL A 62 11.78 -8.32 -10.11
N TYR A 63 11.05 -7.77 -9.15
CA TYR A 63 11.47 -7.71 -7.76
C TYR A 63 11.27 -9.06 -7.06
N ALA A 64 10.12 -9.69 -7.29
CA ALA A 64 9.79 -11.00 -6.75
C ALA A 64 8.92 -11.81 -7.72
N TYR A 65 9.32 -13.04 -8.02
CA TYR A 65 8.65 -13.92 -8.98
C TYR A 65 7.94 -15.09 -8.30
N GLY A 66 6.70 -15.37 -8.70
CA GLY A 66 5.93 -16.55 -8.29
C GLY A 66 5.28 -16.47 -6.91
N GLN A 67 5.46 -15.38 -6.18
CA GLN A 67 5.20 -15.31 -4.74
C GLN A 67 3.71 -15.10 -4.42
N GLY A 68 2.97 -14.43 -5.29
CA GLY A 68 1.51 -14.26 -5.21
C GLY A 68 0.73 -15.34 -5.96
N GLY A 69 1.39 -16.42 -6.42
CA GLY A 69 0.79 -17.39 -7.34
C GLY A 69 0.78 -16.87 -8.78
N SER A 70 1.98 -16.62 -9.32
CA SER A 70 2.17 -16.00 -10.64
C SER A 70 1.33 -16.65 -11.74
N SER A 71 0.67 -15.81 -12.53
CA SER A 71 0.01 -16.17 -13.78
C SER A 71 0.87 -15.89 -15.02
N ASN A 72 2.05 -15.27 -14.86
CA ASN A 72 2.92 -14.90 -15.96
C ASN A 72 3.92 -16.03 -16.26
N ASP A 73 4.16 -16.28 -17.54
CA ASP A 73 5.32 -17.07 -17.96
C ASP A 73 6.55 -16.18 -18.23
N GLU A 74 7.69 -16.80 -18.54
CA GLU A 74 8.94 -16.06 -18.80
C GLU A 74 8.80 -15.05 -19.95
N ASP A 75 7.98 -15.32 -20.96
CA ASP A 75 7.81 -14.44 -22.10
C ASP A 75 6.89 -13.26 -21.76
N ASP A 76 5.91 -13.47 -20.89
CA ASP A 76 5.10 -12.39 -20.33
C ASP A 76 5.94 -11.46 -19.45
N ILE A 77 6.78 -12.02 -18.58
CA ILE A 77 7.75 -11.24 -17.80
C ILE A 77 8.61 -10.36 -18.72
N LYS A 78 9.18 -10.94 -19.79
CA LYS A 78 10.02 -10.19 -20.75
C LYS A 78 9.28 -9.04 -21.43
N LYS A 79 7.98 -9.20 -21.71
CA LYS A 79 7.14 -8.13 -22.30
C LYS A 79 6.82 -7.04 -21.28
N LEU A 80 6.61 -7.42 -20.02
CA LEU A 80 6.33 -6.47 -18.93
C LEU A 80 7.55 -5.57 -18.66
N ILE A 81 8.78 -6.12 -18.73
CA ILE A 81 9.98 -5.30 -18.61
C ILE A 81 10.01 -4.20 -19.68
N GLY A 82 10.08 -2.97 -19.20
CA GLY A 82 10.11 -1.76 -20.00
C GLY A 82 8.74 -1.18 -20.35
N THR A 83 7.65 -1.84 -19.95
CA THR A 83 6.29 -1.29 -20.05
C THR A 83 6.16 -0.05 -19.18
N GLU A 84 5.49 0.98 -19.71
CA GLU A 84 5.26 2.25 -19.02
C GLU A 84 3.86 2.30 -18.42
N ILE A 85 3.72 2.87 -17.24
CA ILE A 85 2.44 3.05 -16.55
C ILE A 85 2.30 4.52 -16.21
N SER A 86 1.19 5.14 -16.61
CA SER A 86 0.94 6.55 -16.34
C SER A 86 -0.23 6.70 -15.38
N PHE A 87 0.03 7.29 -14.22
CA PHE A 87 -0.98 7.65 -13.23
C PHE A 87 -1.27 9.15 -13.33
N SER A 88 -2.55 9.50 -13.40
CA SER A 88 -3.04 10.88 -13.31
C SER A 88 -4.05 11.00 -12.18
N SER A 89 -4.54 12.21 -11.89
CA SER A 89 -5.49 12.41 -10.80
C SER A 89 -6.78 11.61 -10.92
N ASN A 90 -7.15 11.17 -12.13
CA ASN A 90 -8.40 10.45 -12.39
C ASN A 90 -8.30 9.41 -13.52
N SER A 91 -7.08 9.05 -13.95
CA SER A 91 -6.87 8.08 -15.02
C SER A 91 -5.62 7.23 -14.79
N ILE A 92 -5.65 6.03 -15.36
CA ILE A 92 -4.49 5.16 -15.49
C ILE A 92 -4.33 4.74 -16.94
N LYS A 93 -3.09 4.56 -17.38
CA LYS A 93 -2.76 3.89 -18.64
C LYS A 93 -1.61 2.93 -18.44
N PHE A 94 -1.84 1.66 -18.73
CA PHE A 94 -0.83 0.61 -18.67
C PHE A 94 -0.32 0.28 -20.08
N GLY A 95 0.97 0.48 -20.33
CA GLY A 95 1.63 0.21 -21.60
C GLY A 95 0.91 0.78 -22.83
N GLY A 96 0.64 -0.12 -23.77
CA GLY A 96 -0.09 0.18 -25.00
C GLY A 96 -1.61 0.14 -24.87
N GLU A 97 -2.16 -0.12 -23.69
CA GLU A 97 -3.60 -0.22 -23.46
C GLU A 97 -4.30 1.14 -23.59
N ALA A 98 -5.63 1.10 -23.68
CA ALA A 98 -6.45 2.30 -23.63
C ALA A 98 -6.36 2.95 -22.24
N GLU A 99 -6.42 4.28 -22.20
CA GLU A 99 -6.53 5.01 -20.93
C GLU A 99 -7.87 4.70 -20.25
N VAL A 100 -7.83 4.32 -18.98
CA VAL A 100 -9.00 4.03 -18.16
C VAL A 100 -9.32 5.25 -17.29
N LYS A 101 -10.58 5.70 -17.33
CA LYS A 101 -11.10 6.82 -16.54
C LYS A 101 -12.64 6.79 -16.45
N PRO A 102 -13.24 7.35 -15.39
CA PRO A 102 -12.57 7.84 -14.20
C PRO A 102 -12.04 6.69 -13.34
N ILE A 103 -10.98 6.97 -12.58
CA ILE A 103 -10.53 6.09 -11.50
C ILE A 103 -10.30 6.89 -10.22
N TYR A 104 -10.33 6.18 -9.09
CA TYR A 104 -10.16 6.71 -7.75
C TYR A 104 -9.15 5.86 -6.98
N TYR A 105 -8.31 6.51 -6.18
CA TYR A 105 -7.22 5.84 -5.48
C TYR A 105 -7.55 5.70 -3.99
N LYS A 106 -7.22 4.54 -3.43
CA LYS A 106 -7.22 4.30 -1.98
C LYS A 106 -5.81 3.95 -1.55
N VAL A 107 -5.32 4.62 -0.51
CA VAL A 107 -4.06 4.24 0.14
C VAL A 107 -4.38 3.46 1.41
N SER A 108 -4.05 2.18 1.43
CA SER A 108 -4.15 1.31 2.59
C SER A 108 -2.79 1.21 3.30
N LYS A 109 -2.81 0.98 4.62
CA LYS A 109 -1.59 0.84 5.44
C LYS A 109 -1.66 -0.43 6.27
N SER A 110 -0.53 -0.83 6.85
CA SER A 110 -0.43 -1.97 7.78
C SER A 110 -1.42 -1.98 8.95
N SER A 111 -1.98 -0.84 9.35
CA SER A 111 -3.04 -0.81 10.37
C SER A 111 -4.41 -1.29 9.87
N ASP A 112 -4.61 -1.39 8.55
CA ASP A 112 -5.83 -1.97 7.96
C ASP A 112 -5.73 -3.51 7.99
N GLU A 113 -6.61 -4.16 8.76
CA GLU A 113 -6.64 -5.62 8.91
C GLU A 113 -6.76 -6.35 7.56
N LYS A 114 -7.60 -5.81 6.66
CA LYS A 114 -7.78 -6.35 5.30
C LYS A 114 -6.49 -6.27 4.48
N PHE A 115 -5.73 -5.18 4.61
CA PHE A 115 -4.46 -5.05 3.89
C PHE A 115 -3.46 -6.09 4.38
N LEU A 116 -3.28 -6.25 5.70
CA LEU A 116 -2.32 -7.23 6.24
C LEU A 116 -2.64 -8.66 5.80
N SER A 117 -3.92 -9.05 5.75
CA SER A 117 -4.30 -10.38 5.25
C SER A 117 -3.97 -10.55 3.77
N ASP A 118 -4.12 -9.49 2.98
CA ASP A 118 -3.94 -9.51 1.53
C ASP A 118 -2.45 -9.49 1.13
N ILE A 119 -1.55 -9.01 2.01
CA ILE A 119 -0.12 -8.86 1.72
C ILE A 119 0.82 -9.75 2.55
N TYR A 120 0.31 -10.64 3.41
CA TYR A 120 1.16 -11.48 4.27
C TYR A 120 2.16 -12.34 3.48
N TRP A 121 1.78 -12.77 2.27
CA TRP A 121 2.65 -13.51 1.36
C TRP A 121 3.88 -12.71 0.89
N LEU A 122 3.83 -11.38 0.88
CA LEU A 122 4.99 -10.52 0.58
C LEU A 122 6.05 -10.59 1.68
N GLN A 123 5.64 -10.75 2.94
CA GLN A 123 6.56 -10.82 4.07
C GLN A 123 7.46 -12.05 4.00
N GLU A 124 6.93 -13.17 3.51
CA GLU A 124 7.66 -14.43 3.44
C GLU A 124 8.62 -14.49 2.25
N SER A 125 8.45 -13.59 1.28
CA SER A 125 9.03 -13.72 -0.06
C SER A 125 9.92 -12.57 -0.49
N THR A 126 9.95 -11.49 0.30
CA THR A 126 10.70 -10.27 0.00
C THR A 126 11.40 -9.72 1.24
N ASP A 127 12.32 -8.79 1.06
CA ASP A 127 12.91 -7.99 2.13
C ASP A 127 12.07 -6.73 2.44
N LEU A 128 10.82 -6.67 1.96
CA LEU A 128 9.92 -5.55 2.22
C LEU A 128 9.41 -5.59 3.65
N ASN A 129 9.41 -4.42 4.28
CA ASN A 129 8.79 -4.26 5.59
C ASN A 129 7.28 -4.02 5.44
N VAL A 130 6.51 -5.11 5.45
CA VAL A 130 5.04 -5.11 5.34
C VAL A 130 4.33 -4.24 6.38
N GLU A 131 4.95 -4.01 7.55
CA GLU A 131 4.40 -3.13 8.58
C GLU A 131 4.44 -1.65 8.20
N THR A 132 5.23 -1.29 7.19
CA THR A 132 5.41 0.09 6.72
C THR A 132 5.00 0.28 5.26
N LEU A 133 4.81 -0.83 4.53
CA LEU A 133 4.36 -0.85 3.16
C LEU A 133 2.98 -0.20 3.05
N LYS A 134 2.79 0.61 2.01
CA LYS A 134 1.50 1.19 1.67
C LYS A 134 1.05 0.63 0.35
N GLU A 135 -0.18 0.14 0.30
CA GLU A 135 -0.83 -0.22 -0.95
C GLU A 135 -1.58 0.98 -1.50
N ILE A 136 -1.47 1.20 -2.80
CA ILE A 136 -2.38 2.05 -3.56
C ILE A 136 -3.21 1.14 -4.46
N SER A 137 -4.51 1.10 -4.15
CA SER A 137 -5.52 0.37 -4.88
C SER A 137 -6.39 1.32 -5.72
N ILE A 138 -6.86 0.84 -6.88
CA ILE A 138 -7.63 1.61 -7.85
C ILE A 138 -9.11 1.15 -7.88
N TYR A 139 -10.03 2.11 -7.97
CA TYR A 139 -11.48 1.91 -7.98
C TYR A 139 -12.14 2.69 -9.12
N HIS A 140 -13.29 2.21 -9.60
CA HIS A 140 -14.12 2.89 -10.61
C HIS A 140 -15.06 3.93 -10.02
N ASP A 141 -15.26 3.96 -8.71
CA ASP A 141 -16.19 4.84 -8.02
C ASP A 141 -15.56 5.61 -6.84
N GLU A 142 -16.10 6.79 -6.55
CA GLU A 142 -15.66 7.65 -5.44
C GLU A 142 -15.89 7.01 -4.06
N SER A 143 -16.85 6.09 -3.94
CA SER A 143 -17.13 5.41 -2.67
C SER A 143 -16.17 4.26 -2.37
N LEU A 144 -15.24 3.97 -3.30
CA LEU A 144 -14.19 2.96 -3.17
C LEU A 144 -14.76 1.55 -2.94
N THR A 145 -15.80 1.19 -3.72
CA THR A 145 -16.51 -0.09 -3.59
C THR A 145 -16.38 -0.99 -4.81
N ASP A 146 -16.23 -0.41 -6.01
CA ASP A 146 -16.04 -1.07 -7.29
C ASP A 146 -14.56 -1.07 -7.65
N PHE A 147 -13.87 -2.15 -7.29
CA PHE A 147 -12.43 -2.29 -7.49
C PHE A 147 -12.08 -2.49 -8.97
N TYR A 148 -11.01 -1.84 -9.43
CA TYR A 148 -10.50 -2.00 -10.79
C TYR A 148 -9.68 -3.31 -10.91
N TYR A 149 -10.10 -4.22 -11.77
CA TYR A 149 -9.45 -5.53 -11.98
C TYR A 149 -8.54 -5.58 -13.23
N GLY A 150 -8.07 -4.43 -13.73
CA GLY A 150 -7.11 -4.40 -14.85
C GLY A 150 -5.66 -4.22 -14.39
N SER A 151 -4.75 -4.16 -15.36
CA SER A 151 -3.30 -4.04 -15.14
C SER A 151 -2.94 -2.79 -14.33
N GLY A 152 -2.01 -2.92 -13.39
CA GLY A 152 -1.59 -1.83 -12.49
C GLY A 152 -2.64 -1.32 -11.52
N ASN A 153 -3.61 -2.16 -11.17
CA ASN A 153 -4.61 -1.88 -10.14
C ASN A 153 -4.05 -1.83 -8.72
N ILE A 154 -2.96 -2.55 -8.43
CA ILE A 154 -2.32 -2.61 -7.13
C ILE A 154 -0.86 -2.20 -7.26
N THR A 155 -0.49 -1.13 -6.56
CA THR A 155 0.90 -0.71 -6.42
C THR A 155 1.28 -0.59 -4.97
N TYR A 156 2.55 -0.79 -4.66
CA TYR A 156 3.07 -0.66 -3.31
C TYR A 156 4.14 0.42 -3.24
N LEU A 157 4.18 1.08 -2.10
CA LEU A 157 5.21 2.04 -1.75
C LEU A 157 5.93 1.56 -0.49
N SER A 158 7.23 1.29 -0.61
CA SER A 158 8.10 0.92 0.51
C SER A 158 8.52 2.14 1.33
N ASP A 159 8.98 1.90 2.56
CA ASP A 159 9.60 2.90 3.43
C ASP A 159 10.94 3.43 2.87
N LYS A 160 11.61 2.64 2.05
CA LYS A 160 12.82 3.02 1.29
C LYS A 160 12.50 3.93 0.10
N GLY A 161 11.22 4.07 -0.25
CA GLY A 161 10.75 4.89 -1.38
C GLY A 161 10.69 4.13 -2.70
N ASP A 162 10.80 2.80 -2.67
CA ASP A 162 10.62 1.96 -3.85
C ASP A 162 9.13 1.97 -4.22
N PHE A 163 8.87 2.08 -5.52
CA PHE A 163 7.54 1.97 -6.07
C PHE A 163 7.42 0.66 -6.81
N LEU A 164 6.47 -0.16 -6.41
CA LEU A 164 6.32 -1.53 -6.86
C LEU A 164 4.92 -1.73 -7.43
N ILE A 165 4.76 -2.70 -8.30
CA ILE A 165 3.47 -3.11 -8.86
C ILE A 165 3.30 -4.61 -8.71
N ASP A 166 2.11 -5.04 -8.30
CA ASP A 166 1.66 -6.42 -8.46
C ASP A 166 1.01 -6.54 -9.83
N GLU A 167 1.58 -7.38 -10.68
CA GLU A 167 1.00 -7.70 -11.97
C GLU A 167 0.98 -9.22 -12.14
N GLY A 168 -0.22 -9.80 -12.00
CA GLY A 168 -0.42 -11.24 -12.14
C GLY A 168 0.27 -12.08 -11.06
N GLY A 169 0.45 -11.56 -9.84
CA GLY A 169 1.06 -12.29 -8.72
C GLY A 169 2.59 -12.23 -8.68
N ASP A 170 3.20 -11.41 -9.55
CA ASP A 170 4.61 -11.06 -9.56
C ASP A 170 4.78 -9.59 -9.17
N ILE A 171 5.83 -9.30 -8.40
CA ILE A 171 6.17 -7.94 -8.01
C ILE A 171 7.25 -7.40 -8.92
N PHE A 172 7.03 -6.20 -9.47
CA PHE A 172 8.00 -5.50 -10.30
C PHE A 172 8.36 -4.15 -9.71
N GLU A 173 9.62 -3.75 -9.90
CA GLU A 173 10.06 -2.40 -9.55
C GLU A 173 9.73 -1.40 -10.66
N LEU A 174 9.21 -0.24 -10.24
CA LEU A 174 8.89 0.91 -11.07
C LEU A 174 9.87 2.04 -10.83
N VAL A 175 10.41 2.60 -11.92
CA VAL A 175 11.22 3.81 -11.89
C VAL A 175 10.49 4.96 -12.57
N LYS A 176 10.43 6.11 -11.90
CA LYS A 176 9.78 7.31 -12.45
C LYS A 176 10.56 7.82 -13.65
N LYS A 177 9.86 8.07 -14.75
CA LYS A 177 10.44 8.68 -15.95
C LYS A 177 10.66 10.17 -15.67
N LYS A 178 11.86 10.65 -15.99
CA LYS A 178 12.23 12.07 -15.89
C LYS A 178 11.58 12.90 -17.00
#